data_AF-A0A067M2P5-F1
#
_entry.id   AF-A0A067M2P5-F1
#
_cell.length_a   1.000
_cell.length_b   1.000
_cell.length_c   1.000
_cell.angle_alpha   90.00
_cell.angle_beta   90.00
_cell.angle_gamma   90.00
#
_symmetry.space_group_name_H-M   'P 1'
#
loop_
_entity.id
_entity.type
_entity.pdbx_description
1 polymer ?
#
loop_
_entity_poly.entity_id
_entity_poly.type
_entity_poly.pdbx_seq_one_letter_code
_entity_poly.pdbx_strand_id
1 'polypeptide(L)'
;KHLICILPTGSGKTLIFWTPLIWLKDGITILISPLQSLGDQHDSAKELDALERGVYRVIITSPEMINNNPRFEELWANPSFCKRVNRVIFDEAHCISEWGDFRPDYRRLCKLIYICMNAIFLLASATMPDKVLRDVRQCM
;
A
#
# COMPACT_ATOMS: atom_id res chain seq x y z
N LYS A 1 -14.88 -5.23 0.62
CA LYS A 1 -14.43 -6.19 -0.42
C LYS A 1 -13.15 -5.63 -1.04
N HIS A 2 -12.07 -6.41 -1.07
CA HIS A 2 -10.81 -6.04 -1.73
C HIS A 2 -10.99 -6.07 -3.26
N LEU A 3 -10.17 -5.32 -4.00
CA LEU A 3 -10.27 -5.16 -5.44
C LEU A 3 -8.91 -5.45 -6.11
N ILE A 4 -8.93 -6.28 -7.16
CA ILE A 4 -7.79 -6.47 -8.06
C ILE A 4 -8.14 -5.79 -9.38
N CYS A 5 -7.26 -4.91 -9.85
CA CYS A 5 -7.48 -4.08 -11.02
C CYS A 5 -6.39 -4.37 -12.06
N ILE A 6 -6.79 -4.93 -13.21
CA ILE A 6 -5.88 -5.23 -14.32
C ILE A 6 -6.23 -4.24 -15.44
N LEU A 7 -5.37 -3.27 -15.67
CA LEU A 7 -5.60 -2.20 -16.64
C LEU A 7 -4.30 -1.88 -17.39
N PRO A 8 -4.29 -1.71 -18.72
CA PRO A 8 -3.07 -1.43 -19.46
C PRO A 8 -2.37 -0.14 -18.98
N THR A 9 -1.07 -0.01 -19.25
CA THR A 9 -0.34 1.24 -18.97
C THR A 9 -1.00 2.42 -19.69
N GLY A 10 -1.03 3.60 -19.05
CA GLY A 10 -1.69 4.80 -19.59
C GLY A 10 -3.22 4.84 -19.48
N SER A 11 -3.88 3.78 -19.01
CA SER A 11 -5.35 3.73 -18.81
C SER A 11 -5.88 4.58 -17.65
N GLY A 12 -4.99 5.24 -16.89
CA GLY A 12 -5.39 6.10 -15.78
C GLY A 12 -5.62 5.37 -14.44
N LYS A 13 -4.95 4.24 -14.17
CA LYS A 13 -4.99 3.57 -12.84
C LYS A 13 -4.80 4.53 -11.67
N THR A 14 -3.90 5.49 -11.82
CA THR A 14 -3.62 6.52 -10.82
C THR A 14 -4.89 7.26 -10.40
N LEU A 15 -5.81 7.54 -11.32
CA LEU A 15 -7.09 8.19 -11.01
C LEU A 15 -7.93 7.34 -10.05
N ILE A 16 -7.89 6.01 -10.15
CA ILE A 16 -8.62 5.10 -9.25
C ILE A 16 -8.03 5.17 -7.83
N PHE A 17 -6.74 5.47 -7.70
CA PHE A 17 -6.09 5.63 -6.40
C PHE A 17 -6.55 6.92 -5.70
N TRP A 18 -6.67 8.01 -6.47
CA TRP A 18 -6.99 9.33 -5.94
C TRP A 18 -8.48 9.62 -5.81
N THR A 19 -9.31 9.08 -6.72
CA THR A 19 -10.76 9.36 -6.74
C THR A 19 -11.41 9.19 -5.37
N PRO A 20 -11.12 8.12 -4.59
CA PRO A 20 -11.75 7.96 -3.29
C PRO A 20 -11.42 9.03 -2.27
N LEU A 21 -10.28 9.73 -2.39
CA LEU A 21 -9.89 10.80 -1.46
C LEU A 21 -10.72 12.08 -1.65
N ILE A 22 -11.38 12.21 -2.79
CA ILE A 22 -12.31 13.31 -3.07
C ILE A 22 -13.61 13.10 -2.28
N TRP A 23 -14.06 11.85 -2.18
CA TRP A 23 -15.36 11.50 -1.59
C TRP A 23 -15.25 11.11 -0.12
N LEU A 24 -14.13 10.49 0.29
CA LEU A 24 -13.88 10.13 1.68
C LEU A 24 -13.15 11.26 2.39
N LYS A 25 -13.83 11.85 3.37
CA LYS A 25 -13.28 12.94 4.17
C LYS A 25 -12.34 12.45 5.28
N ASP A 26 -12.51 11.21 5.72
CA ASP A 26 -11.80 10.64 6.87
C ASP A 26 -11.05 9.34 6.55
N GLY A 27 -10.01 9.09 7.34
CA GLY A 27 -9.18 7.90 7.28
C GLY A 27 -7.89 8.08 6.47
N ILE A 28 -7.03 7.07 6.57
CA ILE A 28 -5.68 7.06 6.00
C ILE A 28 -5.63 6.09 4.83
N THR A 29 -5.10 6.57 3.70
CA THR A 29 -4.79 5.77 2.52
C THR A 29 -3.27 5.58 2.41
N ILE A 30 -2.85 4.33 2.29
CA ILE A 30 -1.44 3.96 2.07
C ILE A 30 -1.29 3.53 0.62
N LEU A 31 -0.44 4.20 -0.15
CA LEU A 31 -0.08 3.82 -1.52
C LEU A 31 1.34 3.24 -1.53
N ILE A 32 1.45 1.97 -1.91
CA ILE A 32 2.71 1.24 -2.02
C ILE A 32 3.05 1.12 -3.49
N SER A 33 4.21 1.62 -3.92
CA SER A 33 4.65 1.57 -5.32
C SER A 33 6.11 1.13 -5.42
N PRO A 34 6.50 0.37 -6.48
CA PRO A 34 7.89 -0.05 -6.71
C PRO A 34 8.81 1.10 -7.15
N LEU A 35 8.26 2.18 -7.68
CA LEU A 35 9.03 3.31 -8.20
C LEU A 35 9.62 4.10 -7.04
N GLN A 36 10.91 3.88 -6.79
CA GLN A 36 11.77 4.84 -6.08
C GLN A 36 11.85 6.12 -6.92
N SER A 37 10.88 7.01 -6.77
CA SER A 37 10.99 8.36 -7.27
C SER A 37 10.21 9.29 -6.34
N LEU A 38 10.96 10.18 -5.69
CA LEU A 38 10.57 11.20 -4.70
C LEU A 38 10.33 10.69 -3.27
N GLY A 39 11.44 10.29 -2.64
CA GLY A 39 11.50 10.11 -1.19
C GLY A 39 12.92 9.79 -0.74
N ASP A 40 13.92 10.49 -1.30
CA ASP A 40 15.26 10.50 -0.70
C ASP A 40 15.13 10.95 0.75
N GLN A 41 15.36 10.04 1.69
CA GLN A 41 15.89 10.24 3.05
C GLN A 41 15.50 11.51 3.82
N HIS A 42 14.32 12.08 3.61
CA HIS A 42 13.81 13.20 4.39
C HIS A 42 12.96 12.64 5.53
N ASP A 43 13.57 12.60 6.72
CA ASP A 43 12.95 12.60 8.05
C ASP A 43 11.58 11.89 8.14
N SER A 44 11.53 10.62 7.71
CA SER A 44 10.29 9.83 7.62
C SER A 44 9.54 9.77 8.96
N ALA A 45 10.25 9.94 10.08
CA ALA A 45 9.65 10.00 11.41
C ALA A 45 8.66 11.18 11.53
N LYS A 46 9.03 12.38 11.09
CA LYS A 46 8.14 13.57 11.18
C LYS A 46 6.89 13.43 10.32
N GLU A 47 7.04 12.85 9.14
CA GLU A 47 5.93 12.61 8.20
C GLU A 47 4.97 11.55 8.75
N LEU A 48 5.50 10.47 9.33
CA LEU A 48 4.72 9.42 9.98
C LEU A 48 4.04 9.92 11.27
N ASP A 49 4.68 10.82 12.02
CA ASP A 49 4.05 11.50 13.15
C ASP A 49 2.91 12.42 12.71
N ALA A 50 3.10 13.13 11.60
CA ALA A 50 2.05 13.95 11.00
C ALA A 50 0.88 13.10 10.48
N LEU A 51 1.17 11.91 9.94
CA LEU A 51 0.18 10.91 9.55
C LEU A 51 -0.60 10.39 10.77
N GLU A 52 0.09 10.06 11.88
CA GLU A 52 -0.55 9.61 13.12
C GLU A 52 -1.43 10.70 13.74
N ARG A 53 -0.98 11.96 13.73
CA ARG A 53 -1.79 13.11 14.18
C ARG A 53 -2.96 13.45 13.25
N GLY A 54 -3.04 12.82 12.07
CA GLY A 54 -4.09 13.06 11.09
C GLY A 54 -3.92 14.36 10.29
N VAL A 55 -2.72 14.96 10.30
CA VAL A 55 -2.35 16.10 9.45
C VAL A 55 -2.29 15.65 7.99
N TYR A 56 -1.74 14.47 7.75
CA TYR A 56 -1.76 13.80 6.46
C TYR A 56 -2.77 12.67 6.44
N ARG A 57 -3.40 12.47 5.28
CA ARG A 57 -4.37 11.39 5.01
C ARG A 57 -3.85 10.38 4.00
N VAL A 58 -2.75 10.69 3.32
CA VAL A 58 -2.15 9.84 2.30
C VAL A 58 -0.67 9.73 2.59
N ILE A 59 -0.14 8.52 2.47
CA ILE A 59 1.29 8.27 2.43
C ILE A 59 1.60 7.43 1.20
N ILE A 60 2.64 7.85 0.47
CA ILE A 60 3.21 7.09 -0.64
C ILE A 60 4.51 6.49 -0.12
N THR A 61 4.70 5.20 -0.29
CA THR A 61 5.83 4.49 0.30
C THR A 61 6.22 3.26 -0.51
N SER A 62 7.31 2.62 -0.13
CA SER A 62 7.81 1.40 -0.76
C SER A 62 7.65 0.17 0.15
N PRO A 63 7.71 -1.05 -0.40
CA PRO A 63 7.71 -2.28 0.39
C PRO A 63 8.80 -2.32 1.46
N GLU A 64 9.99 -1.84 1.13
CA GLU A 64 11.15 -1.82 2.01
C GLU A 64 10.93 -0.86 3.18
N MET A 65 10.35 0.32 2.94
CA MET A 65 10.04 1.28 4.00
C MET A 65 9.02 0.74 4.99
N ILE A 66 7.93 0.12 4.50
CA ILE A 66 6.91 -0.48 5.38
C ILE A 66 7.48 -1.59 6.26
N ASN A 67 8.41 -2.39 5.72
CA ASN A 67 8.91 -3.58 6.40
C ASN A 67 10.14 -3.34 7.27
N ASN A 68 10.95 -2.32 6.98
CA ASN A 68 12.25 -2.13 7.60
C ASN A 68 12.37 -0.82 8.38
N ASN A 69 11.34 0.05 8.37
CA ASN A 69 11.32 1.26 9.19
C ASN A 69 10.62 0.99 10.54
N PRO A 70 11.32 1.14 11.69
CA PRO A 70 10.74 0.90 13.02
C PRO A 70 9.51 1.75 13.33
N ARG A 71 9.41 2.96 12.76
CA ARG A 71 8.26 3.84 13.00
C ARG A 71 6.97 3.25 12.43
N PHE A 72 7.04 2.50 11.33
CA PHE A 72 5.87 1.76 10.84
C PHE A 72 5.48 0.64 11.81
N GLU A 73 6.45 -0.05 12.41
CA GLU A 73 6.16 -1.08 13.44
C GLU A 73 5.44 -0.50 14.65
N GLU A 74 5.86 0.68 15.13
CA GLU A 74 5.16 1.42 16.18
C GLU A 74 3.73 1.79 15.78
N LEU A 75 3.52 2.26 14.54
CA LEU A 75 2.19 2.58 14.02
C LEU A 75 1.29 1.34 13.93
N TRP A 76 1.84 0.19 13.50
CA TRP A 76 1.10 -1.08 13.45
C TRP A 76 0.73 -1.60 14.84
N ALA A 77 1.55 -1.31 15.85
CA ALA A 77 1.28 -1.62 17.24
C ALA A 77 0.16 -0.74 17.84
N ASN A 78 -0.19 0.39 17.21
CA ASN A 78 -1.27 1.27 17.65
C ASN A 78 -2.62 0.88 17.00
N PRO A 79 -3.57 0.26 17.74
CA PRO A 79 -4.83 -0.19 17.15
C PRO A 79 -5.71 0.96 16.64
N SER A 80 -5.60 2.14 17.24
CA SER A 80 -6.34 3.34 16.81
C SER A 80 -5.83 3.86 15.48
N PHE A 81 -4.52 3.73 15.23
CA PHE A 81 -3.95 4.03 13.91
C PHE A 81 -4.45 3.02 12.87
N CYS A 82 -4.32 1.72 13.13
CA CYS A 82 -4.75 0.65 12.21
C CYS A 82 -6.25 0.75 11.87
N LYS A 83 -7.11 1.14 12.82
CA LYS A 83 -8.54 1.38 12.57
C LYS A 83 -8.81 2.58 11.66
N ARG A 84 -7.93 3.59 11.65
CA ARG A 84 -8.05 4.76 10.77
C ARG A 84 -7.55 4.48 9.36
N VAL A 85 -6.71 3.46 9.15
CA VAL A 85 -6.33 3.03 7.81
C VAL A 85 -7.55 2.44 7.11
N ASN A 86 -8.07 3.17 6.12
CA ASN A 86 -9.27 2.81 5.39
C ASN A 86 -8.95 2.13 4.06
N ARG A 87 -7.73 2.35 3.52
CA ARG A 87 -7.32 1.87 2.21
C ARG A 87 -5.83 1.57 2.17
N VAL A 88 -5.49 0.47 1.53
CA VAL A 88 -4.11 0.12 1.17
C VAL A 88 -4.09 -0.20 -0.32
N ILE A 89 -3.25 0.50 -1.06
CA ILE A 89 -3.14 0.39 -2.51
C ILE A 89 -1.76 -0.17 -2.82
N PHE A 90 -1.73 -1.25 -3.59
CA PHE A 90 -0.52 -1.81 -4.17
C PHE A 90 -0.52 -1.46 -5.65
N ASP A 91 0.36 -0.55 -6.02
CA ASP A 91 0.70 -0.29 -7.40
C ASP A 91 1.73 -1.32 -7.89
N GLU A 92 1.60 -1.72 -9.14
CA GLU A 92 2.31 -2.85 -9.73
C GLU A 92 2.30 -4.13 -8.89
N ALA A 93 1.09 -4.55 -8.49
CA ALA A 93 0.88 -5.73 -7.67
C ALA A 93 1.43 -7.05 -8.26
N HIS A 94 1.75 -7.12 -9.56
CA HIS A 94 2.44 -8.28 -10.15
C HIS A 94 3.79 -8.56 -9.48
N CYS A 95 4.46 -7.54 -8.94
CA CYS A 95 5.74 -7.67 -8.25
C CYS A 95 5.65 -8.58 -7.00
N ILE A 96 4.47 -8.76 -6.40
CA ILE A 96 4.27 -9.70 -5.28
C ILE A 96 4.64 -11.13 -5.68
N SER A 97 4.25 -11.54 -6.89
CA SER A 97 4.59 -12.85 -7.44
C SER A 97 5.96 -12.83 -8.11
N GLU A 98 6.19 -11.91 -9.05
CA GLU A 98 7.35 -11.95 -9.94
C GLU A 98 8.65 -11.56 -9.23
N TRP A 99 8.60 -10.58 -8.32
CA TRP A 99 9.78 -10.09 -7.61
C TRP A 99 9.85 -10.64 -6.20
N GLY A 100 8.79 -11.23 -5.67
CA GLY A 100 8.75 -11.74 -4.29
C GLY A 100 9.84 -12.75 -3.93
N ASP A 101 10.39 -13.49 -4.91
CA ASP A 101 11.53 -14.40 -4.69
C ASP A 101 12.87 -13.64 -4.54
N PHE A 102 13.05 -12.54 -5.28
CA PHE A 102 14.28 -11.75 -5.29
C PHE A 102 14.25 -10.57 -4.32
N ARG A 103 13.06 -10.02 -4.07
CA ARG A 103 12.74 -8.93 -3.13
C ARG A 103 11.63 -9.39 -2.18
N PRO A 104 11.98 -10.11 -1.10
CA PRO A 104 11.02 -10.69 -0.17
C PRO A 104 10.05 -9.69 0.46
N ASP A 105 10.42 -8.40 0.51
CA ASP A 105 9.59 -7.33 1.06
C ASP A 105 8.23 -7.24 0.39
N TYR A 106 8.12 -7.54 -0.91
CA TYR A 106 6.82 -7.58 -1.61
C TYR A 106 5.87 -8.63 -1.04
N ARG A 107 6.37 -9.82 -0.70
CA ARG A 107 5.56 -10.87 -0.07
C ARG A 107 5.25 -10.56 1.39
N ARG A 108 6.19 -9.97 2.11
CA ARG A 108 6.01 -9.58 3.51
C ARG A 108 4.87 -8.56 3.67
N LEU A 109 4.58 -7.75 2.66
CA LEU A 109 3.46 -6.81 2.69
C LEU A 109 2.07 -7.47 2.82
N CYS A 110 1.94 -8.75 2.48
CA CYS A 110 0.67 -9.48 2.68
C CYS A 110 0.25 -9.48 4.15
N LYS A 111 1.18 -9.30 5.09
CA LYS A 111 0.87 -9.16 6.52
C LYS A 111 -0.07 -7.97 6.82
N LEU A 112 -0.06 -6.93 5.97
CA LEU A 112 -0.86 -5.73 6.16
C LEU A 112 -2.36 -6.02 6.17
N ILE A 113 -2.83 -7.08 5.51
CA ILE A 113 -4.26 -7.42 5.52
C ILE A 113 -4.77 -7.80 6.91
N TYR A 114 -3.90 -8.42 7.72
CA TYR A 114 -4.21 -8.78 9.10
C TYR A 114 -4.08 -7.57 10.03
N ILE A 115 -3.12 -6.67 9.76
CA ILE A 115 -2.89 -5.47 10.57
C ILE A 115 -4.00 -4.44 10.33
N CYS A 116 -4.37 -4.21 9.07
CA CYS A 116 -5.32 -3.21 8.63
C CYS A 116 -6.64 -3.88 8.18
N MET A 117 -7.23 -4.72 9.03
CA MET A 117 -8.38 -5.57 8.68
C MET A 117 -9.64 -4.79 8.24
N ASN A 118 -9.75 -3.52 8.61
CA ASN A 118 -10.85 -2.64 8.19
C ASN A 118 -10.60 -1.97 6.83
N ALA A 119 -9.36 -2.02 6.33
CA ALA A 119 -8.98 -1.33 5.11
C ALA A 119 -9.46 -2.08 3.86
N ILE A 120 -9.83 -1.32 2.83
CA ILE A 120 -10.04 -1.85 1.50
C ILE A 120 -8.67 -1.95 0.81
N PHE A 121 -8.35 -3.15 0.31
CA PHE A 121 -7.11 -3.38 -0.43
C PHE A 121 -7.38 -3.25 -1.93
N LEU A 122 -6.60 -2.43 -2.61
CA LEU A 122 -6.64 -2.25 -4.06
C LEU A 122 -5.30 -2.69 -4.64
N LEU A 123 -5.29 -3.76 -5.43
CA LEU A 123 -4.09 -4.29 -6.04
C LEU A 123 -4.18 -4.04 -7.54
N ALA A 124 -3.37 -3.12 -8.04
CA ALA A 124 -3.44 -2.66 -9.42
C ALA A 124 -2.19 -3.06 -10.19
N SER A 125 -2.36 -3.54 -11.42
CA SER A 125 -1.23 -3.79 -12.30
C SER A 125 -1.61 -3.79 -13.79
N ALA A 126 -0.61 -3.65 -14.66
CA ALA A 126 -0.80 -3.66 -16.11
C ALA A 126 -0.98 -5.06 -16.66
N THR A 127 -0.26 -5.99 -16.06
CA THR A 127 -0.14 -7.37 -16.50
C THR A 127 -0.38 -8.25 -15.28
N MET A 128 -1.23 -9.25 -15.44
CA MET A 128 -1.48 -10.23 -14.37
C MET A 128 -1.81 -11.60 -14.98
N PRO A 129 -0.81 -12.35 -15.48
CA PRO A 129 -1.02 -13.72 -15.94
C PRO A 129 -1.64 -14.61 -14.86
N ASP A 130 -2.28 -15.70 -15.22
CA ASP A 130 -3.04 -16.55 -14.28
C ASP A 130 -2.21 -17.02 -13.07
N LYS A 131 -0.92 -17.31 -13.26
CA LYS A 131 -0.02 -17.67 -12.16
C LYS A 131 0.14 -16.49 -11.19
N VAL A 132 0.49 -15.31 -11.70
CA VAL A 132 0.67 -14.09 -10.92
C VAL A 132 -0.62 -13.73 -10.19
N LEU A 133 -1.77 -13.82 -10.86
CA LEU A 133 -3.08 -13.53 -10.26
C LEU A 133 -3.39 -14.49 -9.10
N ARG A 134 -3.05 -15.78 -9.22
CA ARG A 134 -3.22 -16.74 -8.11
C ARG A 134 -2.34 -16.38 -6.92
N ASP A 135 -1.07 -16.06 -7.16
CA ASP A 135 -0.14 -15.70 -6.09
C ASP A 135 -0.55 -14.39 -5.40
N VAL A 136 -0.98 -13.39 -6.17
CA VAL A 136 -1.51 -12.13 -5.65
C VAL A 136 -2.78 -12.34 -4.83
N ARG A 137 -3.66 -13.27 -5.25
CA ARG A 137 -4.86 -13.62 -4.48
C ARG A 137 -4.55 -14.32 -3.16
N GLN A 138 -3.43 -15.02 -3.03
CA GLN A 138 -3.01 -15.60 -1.75
C GLN A 138 -2.53 -14.55 -0.74
N CYS A 139 -2.21 -13.34 -1.22
CA CYS A 139 -1.86 -12.20 -0.39
C CYS A 139 -3.11 -11.53 0.25
N MET A 140 -4.30 -11.86 -0.27
CA MET A 140 -5.60 -11.41 0.22
C MET A 140 -6.29 -12.49 1.06
#